data_AF-C6PT29-F1
#
_entry.id   AF-C6PT29-F1
#
_cell.length_a   1.000
_cell.length_b   1.000
_cell.length_c   1.000
_cell.angle_alpha   90.00
_cell.angle_beta   90.00
_cell.angle_gamma   90.00
#
_symmetry.space_group_name_H-M   'P 1'
#
loop_
_entity.id
_entity.type
_entity.pdbx_description
1 polymer ?
#
loop_
_entity_poly.entity_id
_entity_poly.type
_entity_poly.pdbx_seq_one_letter_code
_entity_poly.pdbx_strand_id
1 'polypeptide(L)' 'MHLNDNGGIRLIDLEVEEHVQKSLSDVWDKITTENVSELTNIDNFRREFFKLFGFEHSDRDYDKEVSQYVELTNCLE' A
#
# COMPACT_ATOMS: atom_id res chain seq x y z
N MET A 1 16.80 -15.77 2.29
CA MET A 1 16.26 -15.74 0.91
C MET A 1 15.86 -17.15 0.57
N HIS A 2 14.55 -17.41 0.55
CA HIS A 2 13.99 -18.74 0.37
C HIS A 2 13.36 -18.83 -1.03
N LEU A 3 13.43 -20.01 -1.64
CA LEU A 3 12.69 -20.31 -2.86
C LEU A 3 11.35 -20.96 -2.49
N ASN A 4 10.30 -20.67 -3.26
CA ASN A 4 9.06 -21.43 -3.21
C ASN A 4 9.18 -22.74 -4.02
N ASP A 5 8.15 -23.58 -3.97
CA ASP A 5 8.13 -24.90 -4.64
C ASP A 5 8.31 -24.83 -6.16
N ASN A 6 8.05 -23.66 -6.75
CA ASN A 6 8.22 -23.40 -8.19
C ASN A 6 9.59 -22.78 -8.51
N GLY A 7 10.50 -22.68 -7.54
CA GLY A 7 11.83 -22.08 -7.71
C GLY A 7 11.85 -20.55 -7.73
N GLY A 8 10.74 -19.89 -7.41
CA GLY A 8 10.64 -18.43 -7.32
C GLY A 8 11.13 -17.89 -5.97
N ILE A 9 11.73 -16.70 -5.96
CA ILE A 9 12.20 -16.04 -4.74
C ILE A 9 10.98 -15.63 -3.89
N ARG A 10 10.97 -16.04 -2.62
CA ARG A 10 9.95 -15.65 -1.65
C ARG A 10 10.41 -14.45 -0.83
N LEU A 11 9.60 -13.40 -0.81
CA LEU A 11 9.84 -12.16 -0.05
C LEU A 11 8.73 -11.82 0.95
N ILE A 12 7.69 -12.67 1.00
CA ILE A 12 6.46 -12.44 1.78
C ILE A 12 6.47 -13.15 3.14
N ASP A 13 7.64 -13.60 3.61
CA ASP A 13 7.75 -14.49 4.78
C ASP A 13 7.05 -13.92 6.02
N LEU A 14 7.12 -12.59 6.23
CA LEU A 14 6.45 -11.92 7.35
C LEU A 14 4.92 -11.85 7.18
N GLU A 15 4.41 -11.72 5.96
CA GLU A 15 2.97 -11.58 5.69
C GLU A 15 2.22 -12.91 5.88
N VAL A 16 2.90 -14.02 5.58
CA VAL A 16 2.34 -15.37 5.57
C VAL A 16 2.56 -16.13 6.88
N GLU A 17 3.06 -15.47 7.93
CA GLU A 17 3.18 -16.08 9.26
C GLU A 17 1.80 -16.44 9.82
N GLU A 18 1.71 -17.58 10.52
CA GLU A 18 0.44 -18.13 11.02
C GLU A 18 -0.33 -17.14 11.88
N HIS A 19 0.37 -16.39 12.75
CA HIS A 19 -0.26 -15.41 13.63
C HIS A 19 -0.91 -14.24 12.85
N VAL A 20 -0.30 -13.82 11.74
CA VAL A 20 -0.83 -12.78 10.84
C VAL A 20 -2.07 -13.31 10.13
N GLN A 21 -1.97 -14.49 9.53
CA GLN A 21 -3.08 -15.12 8.79
C GLN A 21 -4.30 -15.40 9.69
N LYS A 22 -4.06 -15.83 10.93
CA LYS A 22 -5.11 -16.01 11.93
C LYS A 22 -5.79 -14.68 12.30
N SER A 23 -4.99 -13.65 12.56
CA SER A 23 -5.52 -12.32 12.90
C SER A 23 -6.36 -11.74 11.75
N LEU A 24 -5.93 -11.94 10.50
CA LEU A 24 -6.68 -11.53 9.31
C LEU A 24 -8.02 -12.27 9.22
N SER A 25 -8.02 -13.60 9.40
CA SER A 25 -9.23 -14.42 9.34
C SER A 25 -10.25 -13.99 10.40
N ASP A 26 -9.79 -13.76 11.64
CA ASP A 26 -10.63 -13.34 12.76
C ASP A 26 -11.28 -11.96 12.55
N VAL A 27 -10.59 -11.04 11.86
CA VAL A 27 -11.11 -9.72 11.50
C VAL A 27 -12.07 -9.82 10.32
N TRP A 28 -11.74 -10.64 9.32
CA TRP A 28 -12.53 -10.80 8.10
C TRP A 28 -13.97 -11.24 8.38
N ASP A 29 -14.16 -12.14 9.34
CA ASP A 29 -15.49 -12.62 9.73
C ASP A 29 -16.35 -11.58 10.48
N LYS A 30 -15.73 -10.48 10.96
CA LYS A 30 -16.37 -9.48 11.83
C LYS A 30 -16.52 -8.10 11.20
N ILE A 31 -15.85 -7.87 10.08
CA ILE A 31 -15.79 -6.55 9.47
C ILE A 31 -17.12 -6.18 8.82
N THR A 32 -17.57 -4.95 9.07
CA THR A 32 -18.77 -4.34 8.49
C THR A 32 -18.44 -2.92 8.05
N THR A 33 -19.37 -2.27 7.34
CA THR A 33 -19.20 -0.87 6.94
C THR A 33 -19.07 0.07 8.14
N GLU A 34 -19.76 -0.24 9.24
CA GLU A 34 -19.80 0.58 10.45
C GLU A 34 -18.50 0.51 11.26
N ASN A 35 -17.80 -0.64 11.25
CA ASN A 35 -16.62 -0.88 12.08
C ASN A 35 -15.30 -0.96 11.29
N VAL A 36 -15.32 -0.76 9.97
CA VAL A 36 -14.13 -0.88 9.10
C VAL A 36 -12.96 -0.03 9.56
N SER A 37 -13.20 1.21 10.00
CA SER A 37 -12.16 2.12 10.48
C SER A 37 -11.64 1.77 11.88
N GLU A 38 -12.37 0.96 12.64
CA GLU A 38 -11.95 0.50 13.97
C GLU A 38 -11.11 -0.78 13.87
N LEU A 39 -11.49 -1.70 12.98
CA LEU A 39 -10.86 -3.01 12.83
C LEU A 39 -9.67 -3.01 11.85
N THR A 40 -9.54 -1.97 11.03
CA THR A 40 -8.50 -1.91 9.99
C THR A 40 -7.84 -0.54 9.95
N ASN A 41 -6.68 -0.48 9.32
CA ASN A 41 -5.99 0.78 9.07
C ASN A 41 -6.37 1.41 7.72
N ILE A 42 -7.67 1.43 7.39
CA ILE A 42 -8.18 1.88 6.08
C ILE A 42 -7.83 3.35 5.78
N ASP A 43 -7.76 4.21 6.80
CA ASP A 43 -7.40 5.61 6.63
C ASP A 43 -5.93 5.75 6.22
N ASN A 44 -5.03 4.95 6.78
CA ASN A 44 -3.66 4.92 6.32
C ASN A 44 -3.55 4.31 4.93
N PHE A 45 -4.28 3.23 4.64
CA PHE A 45 -4.32 2.67 3.29
C PHE A 45 -4.73 3.72 2.25
N ARG A 46 -5.76 4.53 2.53
CA ARG A 46 -6.18 5.64 1.66
C ARG A 46 -5.06 6.68 1.48
N ARG A 47 -4.39 7.10 2.56
CA ARG A 47 -3.26 8.03 2.47
C ARG A 47 -2.10 7.46 1.64
N GLU A 48 -1.71 6.21 1.88
CA GLU A 48 -0.65 5.54 1.12
C GLU A 48 -1.03 5.35 -0.36
N PHE A 49 -2.32 5.10 -0.65
CA PHE A 49 -2.81 5.07 -2.02
C PHE A 49 -2.64 6.43 -2.72
N PHE A 50 -3.01 7.53 -2.05
CA PHE A 50 -2.84 8.88 -2.59
C PHE A 50 -1.36 9.26 -2.82
N LYS A 51 -0.45 8.75 -2.00
CA LYS A 51 1.00 8.92 -2.20
C LYS A 51 1.52 8.36 -3.52
N LEU A 52 0.92 7.28 -4.04
CA LEU A 52 1.27 6.72 -5.36
C LEU A 52 1.04 7.73 -6.48
N PHE A 53 0.13 8.69 -6.29
CA PHE A 53 -0.23 9.72 -7.25
C PHE A 53 0.35 11.09 -6.89
N GLY A 54 1.28 11.15 -5.92
CA GLY A 54 1.93 12.40 -5.50
C GLY A 54 1.15 13.25 -4.49
N PHE A 55 0.07 12.72 -3.90
CA PHE A 55 -0.72 13.38 -2.85
C PHE A 55 -0.34 12.88 -1.44
N GLU A 56 -0.81 13.53 -0.37
CA GLU A 56 -0.59 13.11 1.04
C GLU A 56 0.89 13.03 1.48
N HIS A 57 1.80 13.75 0.79
CA HIS A 57 3.20 13.88 1.19
C HIS A 57 3.39 15.13 2.06
N SER A 58 3.89 14.95 3.28
CA SER A 58 4.00 16.04 4.27
C SER A 58 5.08 17.08 3.92
N ASP A 59 5.96 16.79 2.97
CA ASP A 59 7.03 17.67 2.51
C ASP A 59 6.65 18.46 1.24
N ARG A 60 5.39 18.40 0.78
CA ARG A 60 4.91 19.07 -0.44
C ARG A 60 3.96 20.22 -0.11
N ASP A 61 4.18 21.34 -0.80
CA ASP A 61 3.27 22.47 -0.82
C ASP A 61 2.25 22.28 -1.95
N TYR A 62 1.04 21.88 -1.61
CA TYR A 62 -0.04 21.63 -2.56
C TYR A 62 -0.75 22.90 -3.06
N ASP A 63 -0.50 24.05 -2.43
CA ASP A 63 -1.03 25.34 -2.87
C ASP A 63 -0.11 26.01 -3.91
N LYS A 64 1.10 25.47 -4.10
CA LYS A 64 2.05 25.95 -5.09
C LYS A 64 1.66 25.52 -6.50
N GLU A 65 1.56 26.49 -7.40
CA GLU A 65 1.37 26.23 -8.83
C GLU A 65 2.59 25.49 -9.43
N VAL A 66 2.31 24.44 -10.20
CA VAL A 66 3.33 23.61 -10.88
C VAL A 66 2.95 23.39 -12.34
N SER A 67 3.96 23.26 -13.21
CA SER A 67 3.76 22.86 -14.60
C SER A 67 3.28 21.41 -14.69
N GLN A 68 2.27 21.15 -15.51
CA GLN A 68 1.83 19.79 -15.86
C GLN A 68 2.76 19.12 -16.87
N TYR A 69 3.60 19.90 -17.56
CA TYR A 69 4.57 19.42 -18.53
C TYR A 69 5.90 19.17 -17.82
N VAL A 70 6.33 17.91 -17.84
CA VAL A 70 7.65 17.46 -17.36
C VAL A 70 8.35 16.76 -18.51
N GLU A 71 9.51 17.28 -18.92
CA GLU A 71 10.32 16.67 -19.96
C GLU A 71 11.03 15.43 -19.41
N LEU A 72 10.86 14.29 -20.09
CA LEU A 72 11.57 13.06 -19.79
C LEU A 72 12.77 12.90 -20.73
N THR A 73 13.97 13.21 -20.25
CA THR A 73 15.20 13.02 -21.02
C THR A 73 15.50 11.53 -21.18
N ASN A 74 16.00 11.13 -22.36
CA ASN A 74 16.38 9.74 -22.68
C ASN A 74 15.24 8.72 -22.61
N CYS A 75 13.99 9.16 -22.79
CA CYS A 75 12.87 8.26 -23.04
C CYS A 75 12.93 7.85 -24.52
N LEU A 76 13.05 6.54 -24.79
CA LEU A 76 12.93 6.02 -26.15
C LEU A 76 11.44 5.91 -26.49
N GLU A 77 11.07 6.36 -27.68
CA GLU A 77 9.71 6.20 -28.23
C GLU A 77 9.35 4.72 -28.49
#